data_AF-A0A1M4YYP8-F1
#
_entry.id   AF-A0A1M4YYP8-F1
#
_cell.length_a   1.000
_cell.length_b   1.000
_cell.length_c   1.000
_cell.angle_alpha   90.00
_cell.angle_beta   90.00
_cell.angle_gamma   90.00
#
_symmetry.space_group_name_H-M   'P 1'
#
loop_
_entity.id
_entity.type
_entity.pdbx_description
1 polymer ?
#
loop_
_entity_poly.entity_id
_entity_poly.type
_entity_poly.pdbx_seq_one_letter_code
_entity_poly.pdbx_strand_id
1 'polypeptide(L)'
;MKKIILLLLIFALGFGTVMADNRPIDVYTADDGMKIVSYAENWNQDKLKQIYEELKRNTHGEEWSYLESVNLYPGPSLNGKEDGLYNYTLRRTSLFSGEKLSLERGSRIDLYNMDVKNTVSEAARVLSHEYGHHFTIYYLAKNDPEFFSEWEKSGFYSARQGSAYGKMSNEQGTEHRWNIAEIAAEDYVQLYGSPTGKTAIKVNDIKERLDNKTLDRQMWFSSAAYNIIPQENMDIPLALTDDNISLYWEEVSGIKADVEYYSKPELKIGKIEDLGNEYSMYELAWTKSTNGKGEEALSYTVVAFGDEMIDFVPIKTVFRGEKRSAIIGSVLDKDGRNLRYYTDYFVSNGFSRVKIIVTGSKGEAVASSLYTLDLSQGKIAAENGIERQSYYVPGELSDRESRITSFIIDMTEELIRRIFSLVERLLSYNINFESGGLL
;
A
#
# COMPACT_ATOMS: atom_id res chain seq x y z
N MET A 1 65.21 35.33 -24.49
CA MET A 1 65.49 34.46 -23.34
C MET A 1 64.16 34.00 -22.77
N LYS A 2 63.77 32.75 -23.06
CA LYS A 2 63.77 31.60 -22.12
C LYS A 2 62.52 31.55 -21.21
N LYS A 3 61.61 30.62 -21.59
CA LYS A 3 60.80 29.68 -20.78
C LYS A 3 59.85 30.33 -19.74
N ILE A 4 58.55 30.09 -19.78
CA ILE A 4 57.91 28.87 -19.25
C ILE A 4 56.64 28.50 -20.06
N ILE A 5 56.56 27.22 -20.39
CA ILE A 5 55.44 26.46 -20.96
C ILE A 5 54.76 25.72 -19.77
N LEU A 6 53.46 25.42 -19.91
CA LEU A 6 52.66 24.42 -19.16
C LEU A 6 52.05 24.85 -17.80
N LEU A 7 50.72 24.99 -17.73
CA LEU A 7 49.80 24.02 -17.08
C LEU A 7 48.32 24.48 -17.13
N LEU A 8 47.45 23.56 -17.58
CA LEU A 8 46.00 23.38 -17.31
C LEU A 8 45.01 24.49 -17.79
N LEU A 9 44.08 24.33 -18.75
CA LEU A 9 43.47 23.17 -19.41
C LEU A 9 43.15 22.01 -18.47
N ILE A 10 42.09 22.18 -17.67
CA ILE A 10 41.07 21.18 -17.24
C ILE A 10 40.21 21.90 -16.19
N PHE A 11 39.09 22.48 -16.59
CA PHE A 11 37.87 22.62 -15.77
C PHE A 11 36.67 22.83 -16.69
N ALA A 12 36.62 22.00 -17.74
CA ALA A 12 35.38 21.60 -18.39
C ALA A 12 35.17 20.12 -18.03
N LEU A 13 35.11 19.84 -16.73
CA LEU A 13 34.41 18.63 -16.28
C LEU A 13 32.93 18.93 -16.46
N GLY A 14 32.47 18.70 -17.69
CA GLY A 14 31.08 18.37 -17.88
C GLY A 14 30.80 17.21 -16.94
N PHE A 15 29.86 17.40 -16.01
CA PHE A 15 29.03 16.29 -15.57
C PHE A 15 28.26 15.84 -16.80
N GLY A 16 28.93 15.08 -17.67
CA GLY A 16 28.24 14.22 -18.60
C GLY A 16 27.42 13.32 -17.70
N THR A 17 26.10 13.50 -17.72
CA THR A 17 25.19 12.41 -17.41
C THR A 17 25.69 11.25 -18.25
N VAL A 18 26.34 10.28 -17.60
CA VAL A 18 26.57 8.99 -18.19
C VAL A 18 25.14 8.49 -18.41
N MET A 19 24.61 8.73 -19.60
CA MET A 19 23.50 7.98 -20.14
C MET A 19 24.04 6.57 -20.17
N ALA A 20 23.77 5.82 -19.10
CA ALA A 20 24.03 4.40 -19.05
C ALA A 20 23.50 3.81 -20.37
N ASP A 21 24.25 2.89 -20.94
CA ASP A 21 23.84 2.19 -22.13
C ASP A 21 22.45 1.59 -21.86
N ASN A 22 21.38 2.17 -22.43
CA ASN A 22 19.99 1.76 -22.20
C ASN A 22 19.67 0.39 -22.84
N ARG A 23 20.69 -0.42 -23.11
CA ARG A 23 20.54 -1.78 -23.59
C ARG A 23 20.32 -2.70 -22.38
N PRO A 24 19.25 -3.51 -22.39
CA PRO A 24 19.06 -4.53 -21.37
C PRO A 24 20.28 -5.44 -21.26
N ILE A 25 20.67 -5.76 -20.04
CA ILE A 25 21.69 -6.77 -19.73
C ILE A 25 21.12 -8.16 -19.97
N ASP A 26 19.90 -8.40 -19.52
CA ASP A 26 19.22 -9.68 -19.66
C ASP A 26 17.70 -9.48 -19.81
N VAL A 27 17.02 -10.42 -20.46
CA VAL A 27 15.59 -10.37 -20.74
C VAL A 27 15.01 -11.77 -20.64
N TYR A 28 14.02 -11.93 -19.76
CA TYR A 28 13.16 -13.10 -19.71
C TYR A 28 11.80 -12.76 -20.34
N THR A 29 11.32 -13.61 -21.26
CA THR A 29 9.96 -13.51 -21.82
C THR A 29 9.21 -14.77 -21.41
N ALA A 30 8.10 -14.60 -20.69
CA ALA A 30 7.24 -15.69 -20.26
C ALA A 30 6.31 -16.17 -21.39
N ASP A 31 5.70 -17.34 -21.21
CA ASP A 31 4.80 -17.95 -22.21
C ASP A 31 3.54 -17.11 -22.49
N ASP A 32 3.13 -16.26 -21.55
CA ASP A 32 2.02 -15.31 -21.70
C ASP A 32 2.42 -13.99 -22.39
N GLY A 33 3.70 -13.84 -22.77
CA GLY A 33 4.25 -12.66 -23.43
C GLY A 33 4.77 -11.57 -22.48
N MET A 34 4.60 -11.72 -21.16
CA MET A 34 5.16 -10.80 -20.17
C MET A 34 6.68 -10.78 -20.23
N LYS A 35 7.30 -9.59 -20.13
CA LYS A 35 8.76 -9.45 -20.12
C LYS A 35 9.27 -9.03 -18.74
N ILE A 36 10.29 -9.71 -18.25
CA ILE A 36 11.10 -9.21 -17.13
C ILE A 36 12.45 -8.81 -17.72
N VAL A 37 12.78 -7.52 -17.63
CA VAL A 37 13.94 -6.90 -18.29
C VAL A 37 14.88 -6.38 -17.22
N SER A 38 16.15 -6.75 -17.29
CA SER A 38 17.16 -6.23 -16.37
C SER A 38 18.14 -5.30 -17.03
N TYR A 39 18.41 -4.20 -16.35
CA TYR A 39 19.52 -3.28 -16.59
C TYR A 39 20.56 -3.34 -15.44
N ALA A 40 20.36 -4.22 -14.45
CA ALA A 40 21.25 -4.43 -13.31
C ALA A 40 22.03 -5.76 -13.44
N GLU A 41 23.34 -5.73 -13.21
CA GLU A 41 24.26 -6.84 -13.50
C GLU A 41 23.99 -8.11 -12.69
N ASN A 42 23.46 -7.98 -11.48
CA ASN A 42 23.24 -9.08 -10.53
C ASN A 42 21.92 -9.85 -10.75
N TRP A 43 21.14 -9.49 -11.78
CA TRP A 43 19.86 -10.11 -12.13
C TRP A 43 19.93 -10.81 -13.49
N ASN A 44 20.40 -12.06 -13.46
CA ASN A 44 20.45 -12.95 -14.63
C ASN A 44 19.09 -13.61 -14.94
N GLN A 45 19.02 -14.27 -16.08
CA GLN A 45 17.82 -14.95 -16.61
C GLN A 45 17.07 -15.80 -15.57
N ASP A 46 17.76 -16.60 -14.75
CA ASP A 46 17.12 -17.43 -13.73
C ASP A 46 16.45 -16.59 -12.64
N LYS A 47 17.07 -15.47 -12.22
CA LYS A 47 16.45 -14.54 -11.27
C LYS A 47 15.31 -13.76 -11.90
N LEU A 48 15.39 -13.40 -13.18
CA LEU A 48 14.29 -12.74 -13.90
C LEU A 48 13.06 -13.65 -13.97
N LYS A 49 13.27 -14.95 -14.20
CA LYS A 49 12.20 -15.94 -14.09
C LYS A 49 11.60 -15.96 -12.67
N GLN A 50 12.43 -15.92 -11.63
CA GLN A 50 11.90 -15.88 -10.25
C GLN A 50 11.12 -14.61 -9.93
N ILE A 51 11.48 -13.45 -10.53
CA ILE A 51 10.69 -12.22 -10.43
C ILE A 51 9.33 -12.39 -11.09
N TYR A 52 9.27 -13.02 -12.26
CA TYR A 52 8.00 -13.36 -12.91
C TYR A 52 7.14 -14.27 -12.02
N GLU A 53 7.72 -15.35 -11.48
CA GLU A 53 6.99 -16.26 -10.58
C GLU A 53 6.52 -15.56 -9.30
N GLU A 54 7.31 -14.63 -8.77
CA GLU A 54 6.92 -13.80 -7.62
C GLU A 54 5.76 -12.86 -7.97
N LEU A 55 5.80 -12.23 -9.14
CA LEU A 55 4.69 -11.41 -9.63
C LEU A 55 3.41 -12.24 -9.72
N LYS A 56 3.48 -13.48 -10.22
CA LYS A 56 2.36 -14.43 -10.31
C LYS A 56 1.81 -14.89 -8.96
N ARG A 57 2.52 -14.67 -7.85
CA ARG A 57 2.02 -14.96 -6.50
C ARG A 57 1.08 -13.89 -5.97
N ASN A 58 1.02 -12.74 -6.62
CA ASN A 58 -0.03 -11.77 -6.37
C ASN A 58 -1.36 -12.28 -6.92
N THR A 59 -2.45 -12.02 -6.21
CA THR A 59 -3.79 -12.32 -6.74
C THR A 59 -4.10 -11.36 -7.88
N HIS A 60 -4.37 -11.89 -9.06
CA HIS A 60 -4.60 -11.11 -10.26
C HIS A 60 -5.84 -11.60 -11.03
N GLY A 61 -6.42 -10.72 -11.84
CA GLY A 61 -7.56 -10.97 -12.72
C GLY A 61 -7.24 -10.74 -14.20
N GLU A 62 -8.19 -10.16 -14.91
CA GLU A 62 -8.08 -9.86 -16.34
C GLU A 62 -7.12 -8.69 -16.64
N GLU A 63 -6.86 -7.84 -15.65
CA GLU A 63 -5.92 -6.73 -15.74
C GLU A 63 -4.52 -7.22 -16.10
N TRP A 64 -4.14 -8.44 -15.70
CA TRP A 64 -2.84 -9.06 -15.99
C TRP A 64 -2.41 -8.87 -17.45
N SER A 65 -3.35 -8.97 -18.38
CA SER A 65 -3.08 -8.87 -19.82
C SER A 65 -2.74 -7.46 -20.32
N TYR A 66 -2.85 -6.43 -19.46
CA TYR A 66 -2.54 -5.03 -19.77
C TYR A 66 -1.13 -4.64 -19.33
N LEU A 67 -0.52 -5.40 -18.41
CA LEU A 67 0.87 -5.25 -18.01
C LEU A 67 1.77 -5.94 -19.05
N GLU A 68 2.71 -5.20 -19.64
CA GLU A 68 3.64 -5.70 -20.66
C GLU A 68 4.98 -6.13 -20.05
N SER A 69 5.48 -5.39 -19.07
CA SER A 69 6.82 -5.63 -18.55
C SER A 69 7.07 -5.21 -17.10
N VAL A 70 8.07 -5.84 -16.50
CA VAL A 70 8.75 -5.38 -15.29
C VAL A 70 10.21 -5.11 -15.62
N ASN A 71 10.69 -3.91 -15.34
CA ASN A 71 12.05 -3.46 -15.63
C ASN A 71 12.84 -3.28 -14.33
N LEU A 72 14.05 -3.82 -14.27
CA LEU A 72 14.92 -3.78 -13.09
C LEU A 72 16.10 -2.86 -13.37
N TYR A 73 16.12 -1.67 -12.77
CA TYR A 73 17.16 -0.67 -12.96
C TYR A 73 18.18 -0.65 -11.81
N PRO A 74 19.47 -0.45 -12.11
CA PRO A 74 20.47 -0.20 -11.08
C PRO A 74 20.34 1.24 -10.55
N GLY A 75 20.73 1.44 -9.29
CA GLY A 75 20.70 2.74 -8.65
C GLY A 75 19.29 3.29 -8.42
N PRO A 76 19.20 4.47 -7.79
CA PRO A 76 17.90 5.01 -7.39
C PRO A 76 17.14 5.58 -8.59
N SER A 77 15.82 5.76 -8.42
CA SER A 77 14.99 6.52 -9.36
C SER A 77 15.52 7.95 -9.58
N LEU A 78 15.07 8.61 -10.65
CA LEU A 78 15.53 9.98 -11.01
C LEU A 78 15.40 10.99 -9.87
N ASN A 79 14.39 10.83 -9.00
CA ASN A 79 14.14 11.71 -7.86
C ASN A 79 14.77 11.19 -6.55
N GLY A 80 15.38 10.01 -6.56
CA GLY A 80 16.05 9.41 -5.42
C GLY A 80 15.14 8.86 -4.31
N LYS A 81 13.83 8.89 -4.51
CA LYS A 81 12.84 8.63 -3.46
C LYS A 81 12.08 7.33 -3.62
N GLU A 82 11.86 6.91 -4.86
CA GLU A 82 11.03 5.74 -5.15
C GLU A 82 11.88 4.50 -5.42
N ASP A 83 11.51 3.38 -4.82
CA ASP A 83 12.04 2.04 -5.09
C ASP A 83 11.31 1.32 -6.23
N GLY A 84 10.15 1.83 -6.64
CA GLY A 84 9.29 1.32 -7.70
C GLY A 84 8.53 2.45 -8.42
N LEU A 85 8.07 2.19 -9.64
CA LEU A 85 7.18 3.09 -10.37
C LEU A 85 6.32 2.30 -11.36
N TYR A 86 5.01 2.38 -11.20
CA TYR A 86 4.05 1.93 -12.19
C TYR A 86 3.81 2.99 -13.28
N ASN A 87 4.04 2.63 -14.54
CA ASN A 87 3.81 3.47 -15.70
C ASN A 87 2.60 2.94 -16.49
N TYR A 88 1.67 3.84 -16.80
CA TYR A 88 0.43 3.48 -17.49
C TYR A 88 -0.07 4.60 -18.39
N THR A 89 -1.06 4.28 -19.22
CA THR A 89 -1.81 5.26 -20.01
C THR A 89 -3.29 4.97 -19.89
N LEU A 90 -4.08 6.00 -19.56
CA LEU A 90 -5.53 5.92 -19.54
C LEU A 90 -6.10 6.56 -20.80
N ARG A 91 -7.00 5.83 -21.45
CA ARG A 91 -7.77 6.33 -22.58
C ARG A 91 -9.14 6.80 -22.12
N ARG A 92 -9.44 8.08 -22.37
CA ARG A 92 -10.77 8.64 -22.21
C ARG A 92 -11.49 8.60 -23.55
N THR A 93 -12.65 7.95 -23.60
CA THR A 93 -13.54 7.96 -24.77
C THR A 93 -14.87 8.59 -24.37
N SER A 94 -15.28 9.64 -25.08
CA SER A 94 -16.61 10.23 -24.94
C SER A 94 -17.55 9.63 -25.98
N LEU A 95 -18.63 9.00 -25.54
CA LEU A 95 -19.67 8.47 -26.42
C LEU A 95 -21.04 8.89 -25.87
N PHE A 96 -21.74 9.73 -26.65
CA PHE A 96 -23.17 10.07 -26.64
C PHE A 96 -23.93 10.34 -25.32
N SER A 97 -23.26 10.36 -24.15
CA SER A 97 -23.79 10.86 -22.86
C SER A 97 -22.86 10.56 -21.66
N GLY A 98 -21.73 9.87 -21.85
CA GLY A 98 -20.80 9.55 -20.76
C GLY A 98 -19.34 9.46 -21.21
N GLU A 99 -18.44 9.82 -20.29
CA GLU A 99 -17.01 9.57 -20.44
C GLU A 99 -16.70 8.17 -19.91
N LYS A 100 -16.12 7.33 -20.77
CA LYS A 100 -15.58 6.04 -20.37
C LYS A 100 -14.07 6.15 -20.26
N LEU A 101 -13.53 5.71 -19.11
CA LEU A 101 -12.11 5.59 -18.87
C LEU A 101 -11.70 4.12 -19.02
N SER A 102 -10.50 3.88 -19.53
CA SER A 102 -9.96 2.53 -19.66
C SER A 102 -8.44 2.55 -19.63
N LEU A 103 -7.84 1.53 -19.02
CA LEU A 103 -6.40 1.29 -19.08
C LEU A 103 -6.01 0.82 -20.49
N GLU A 104 -4.99 1.44 -21.07
CA GLU A 104 -4.39 0.94 -22.31
C GLU A 104 -3.43 -0.22 -22.02
N ARG A 105 -3.26 -1.12 -22.99
CA ARG A 105 -2.23 -2.17 -22.91
C ARG A 105 -0.85 -1.56 -23.06
N GLY A 106 0.16 -2.19 -22.46
CA GLY A 106 1.54 -1.69 -22.53
C GLY A 106 2.01 -1.01 -21.23
N SER A 107 1.27 -1.19 -20.13
CA SER A 107 1.74 -0.73 -18.82
C SER A 107 3.02 -1.45 -18.42
N ARG A 108 3.84 -0.81 -17.58
CA ARG A 108 5.08 -1.41 -17.08
C ARG A 108 5.34 -1.03 -15.63
N ILE A 109 6.02 -1.91 -14.92
CA ILE A 109 6.54 -1.65 -13.57
C ILE A 109 8.05 -1.44 -13.67
N ASP A 110 8.56 -0.34 -13.14
CA ASP A 110 9.99 -0.07 -13.06
C ASP A 110 10.43 -0.23 -11.60
N LEU A 111 11.38 -1.12 -11.31
CA LEU A 111 11.98 -1.32 -9.99
C LEU A 111 13.39 -0.74 -9.96
N TYR A 112 13.73 -0.04 -8.89
CA TYR A 112 15.01 0.66 -8.71
C TYR A 112 15.86 0.04 -7.60
N ASN A 113 17.12 0.47 -7.53
CA ASN A 113 18.14 -0.03 -6.60
C ASN A 113 18.35 -1.55 -6.72
N MET A 114 18.19 -2.09 -7.92
CA MET A 114 18.25 -3.54 -8.13
C MET A 114 19.69 -4.07 -8.09
N ASP A 115 20.70 -3.22 -8.23
CA ASP A 115 22.12 -3.56 -8.06
C ASP A 115 22.51 -3.88 -6.61
N VAL A 116 21.78 -3.35 -5.62
CA VAL A 116 22.01 -3.64 -4.19
C VAL A 116 21.09 -4.72 -3.63
N LYS A 117 19.97 -5.02 -4.30
CA LYS A 117 19.03 -6.10 -3.96
C LYS A 117 19.47 -7.38 -4.66
N ASN A 118 19.65 -8.48 -3.93
CA ASN A 118 20.22 -9.71 -4.50
C ASN A 118 19.24 -10.87 -4.59
N THR A 119 18.10 -10.75 -3.91
CA THR A 119 17.08 -11.78 -3.79
C THR A 119 15.71 -11.23 -4.15
N VAL A 120 14.83 -12.12 -4.63
CA VAL A 120 13.44 -11.77 -4.95
C VAL A 120 12.69 -11.26 -3.73
N SER A 121 12.98 -11.80 -2.54
CA SER A 121 12.33 -11.38 -1.29
C SER A 121 12.56 -9.90 -0.97
N GLU A 122 13.71 -9.32 -1.35
CA GLU A 122 14.01 -7.90 -1.14
C GLU A 122 13.22 -6.99 -2.08
N ALA A 123 12.73 -7.51 -3.21
CA ALA A 123 11.91 -6.79 -4.18
C ALA A 123 10.41 -7.09 -4.05
N ALA A 124 10.04 -8.20 -3.39
CA ALA A 124 8.68 -8.75 -3.40
C ALA A 124 7.60 -7.75 -2.93
N ARG A 125 7.88 -6.98 -1.87
CA ARG A 125 6.92 -5.98 -1.37
C ARG A 125 6.72 -4.84 -2.37
N VAL A 126 7.82 -4.24 -2.86
CA VAL A 126 7.76 -3.15 -3.83
C VAL A 126 7.08 -3.62 -5.11
N LEU A 127 7.42 -4.82 -5.60
CA LEU A 127 6.77 -5.42 -6.76
C LEU A 127 5.26 -5.61 -6.55
N SER A 128 4.83 -6.04 -5.35
CA SER A 128 3.41 -6.17 -5.02
C SER A 128 2.71 -4.81 -4.94
N HIS A 129 3.40 -3.77 -4.45
CA HIS A 129 2.89 -2.39 -4.39
C HIS A 129 2.66 -1.81 -5.79
N GLU A 130 3.66 -1.91 -6.66
CA GLU A 130 3.54 -1.42 -8.04
C GLU A 130 2.52 -2.21 -8.85
N TYR A 131 2.40 -3.52 -8.59
CA TYR A 131 1.30 -4.30 -9.15
C TYR A 131 -0.07 -3.90 -8.56
N GLY A 132 -0.10 -3.45 -7.30
CA GLY A 132 -1.29 -2.85 -6.70
C GLY A 132 -1.75 -1.60 -7.44
N HIS A 133 -0.84 -0.72 -7.84
CA HIS A 133 -1.17 0.39 -8.74
C HIS A 133 -1.78 -0.11 -10.06
N HIS A 134 -1.19 -1.13 -10.68
CA HIS A 134 -1.73 -1.74 -11.89
C HIS A 134 -3.17 -2.26 -11.72
N PHE A 135 -3.39 -3.05 -10.68
CA PHE A 135 -4.69 -3.63 -10.33
C PHE A 135 -5.74 -2.56 -10.08
N THR A 136 -5.43 -1.64 -9.17
CA THR A 136 -6.37 -0.62 -8.71
C THR A 136 -6.73 0.32 -9.85
N ILE A 137 -5.75 0.81 -10.62
CA ILE A 137 -6.02 1.69 -11.76
C ILE A 137 -6.91 1.02 -12.81
N TYR A 138 -6.68 -0.26 -13.11
CA TYR A 138 -7.52 -1.00 -14.06
C TYR A 138 -8.98 -1.02 -13.61
N TYR A 139 -9.22 -1.49 -12.38
CA TYR A 139 -10.55 -1.71 -11.85
C TYR A 139 -11.29 -0.41 -11.52
N LEU A 140 -10.59 0.59 -10.99
CA LEU A 140 -11.14 1.93 -10.76
C LEU A 140 -11.50 2.60 -12.09
N ALA A 141 -10.66 2.54 -13.11
CA ALA A 141 -10.99 3.15 -14.40
C ALA A 141 -12.23 2.52 -15.03
N LYS A 142 -12.41 1.21 -14.82
CA LYS A 142 -13.53 0.44 -15.34
C LYS A 142 -14.83 0.66 -14.57
N ASN A 143 -14.77 0.66 -13.23
CA ASN A 143 -15.93 0.48 -12.36
C ASN A 143 -16.13 1.61 -11.33
N ASP A 144 -15.15 2.49 -11.12
CA ASP A 144 -15.24 3.66 -10.25
C ASP A 144 -14.48 4.87 -10.85
N PRO A 145 -14.88 5.35 -12.05
CA PRO A 145 -14.11 6.35 -12.79
C PRO A 145 -14.05 7.72 -12.11
N GLU A 146 -14.93 8.00 -11.13
CA GLU A 146 -14.90 9.21 -10.32
C GLU A 146 -13.60 9.33 -9.52
N PHE A 147 -12.94 8.22 -9.21
CA PHE A 147 -11.61 8.20 -8.58
C PHE A 147 -10.60 9.14 -9.27
N PHE A 148 -10.71 9.32 -10.59
CA PHE A 148 -9.74 10.11 -11.37
C PHE A 148 -10.14 11.57 -11.59
N SER A 149 -11.42 11.92 -11.48
CA SER A 149 -11.91 13.28 -11.77
C SER A 149 -12.52 13.98 -10.57
N GLU A 150 -13.20 13.23 -9.71
CA GLU A 150 -13.95 13.73 -8.55
C GLU A 150 -13.74 12.76 -7.39
N TRP A 151 -12.47 12.57 -7.00
CA TRP A 151 -12.06 11.49 -6.11
C TRP A 151 -12.80 11.46 -4.76
N GLU A 152 -13.22 12.62 -4.25
CA GLU A 152 -14.04 12.74 -3.03
C GLU A 152 -15.43 12.07 -3.16
N LYS A 153 -15.91 11.85 -4.39
CA LYS A 153 -17.17 11.17 -4.68
C LYS A 153 -16.99 9.69 -5.02
N SER A 154 -15.75 9.23 -5.20
CA SER A 154 -15.47 7.84 -5.53
C SER A 154 -15.97 6.89 -4.45
N GLY A 155 -16.33 5.68 -4.89
CA GLY A 155 -16.67 4.60 -3.97
C GLY A 155 -15.48 4.25 -3.07
N PHE A 156 -14.26 4.30 -3.59
CA PHE A 156 -13.04 4.04 -2.80
C PHE A 156 -12.90 5.01 -1.62
N TYR A 157 -13.01 6.32 -1.89
CA TYR A 157 -12.91 7.35 -0.85
C TYR A 157 -13.99 7.17 0.22
N SER A 158 -15.21 6.83 -0.19
CA SER A 158 -16.33 6.54 0.71
C SER A 158 -16.07 5.28 1.55
N ALA A 159 -15.61 4.19 0.94
CA ALA A 159 -15.26 2.95 1.64
C ALA A 159 -14.12 3.15 2.65
N ARG A 160 -13.15 4.03 2.32
CA ARG A 160 -12.07 4.46 3.21
C ARG A 160 -12.51 5.44 4.30
N GLN A 161 -13.76 5.90 4.27
CA GLN A 161 -14.28 6.97 5.12
C GLN A 161 -13.37 8.19 5.06
N GLY A 162 -12.92 8.53 3.85
CA GLY A 162 -11.86 9.51 3.63
C GLY A 162 -12.20 10.91 4.17
N SER A 163 -13.48 11.26 4.28
CA SER A 163 -13.94 12.50 4.90
C SER A 163 -13.57 12.65 6.39
N ALA A 164 -13.30 11.53 7.08
CA ALA A 164 -12.76 11.54 8.44
C ALA A 164 -11.26 11.91 8.49
N TYR A 165 -10.59 11.97 7.33
CA TYR A 165 -9.16 12.19 7.18
C TYR A 165 -8.90 13.36 6.24
N GLY A 166 -8.98 14.59 6.75
CA GLY A 166 -8.86 15.81 5.94
C GLY A 166 -7.53 16.04 5.19
N LYS A 167 -6.54 15.15 5.34
CA LYS A 167 -5.30 15.15 4.56
C LYS A 167 -5.35 14.24 3.33
N MET A 168 -6.28 13.27 3.31
CA MET A 168 -6.43 12.31 2.22
C MET A 168 -6.84 13.02 0.93
N SER A 169 -6.07 12.86 -0.15
CA SER A 169 -6.30 13.59 -1.40
C SER A 169 -5.61 12.93 -2.61
N ASN A 170 -6.03 13.28 -3.82
CA ASN A 170 -5.35 12.94 -5.08
C ASN A 170 -4.68 14.16 -5.74
N GLU A 171 -4.55 15.27 -5.00
CA GLU A 171 -3.99 16.52 -5.52
C GLU A 171 -2.47 16.47 -5.63
N GLN A 172 -1.94 17.30 -6.53
CA GLN A 172 -0.50 17.44 -6.69
C GLN A 172 0.12 18.03 -5.40
N GLY A 173 1.16 17.36 -4.89
CA GLY A 173 1.87 17.79 -3.68
C GLY A 173 1.31 17.22 -2.38
N THR A 174 0.24 16.41 -2.44
CA THR A 174 -0.17 15.57 -1.32
C THR A 174 0.99 14.67 -0.90
N GLU A 175 1.25 14.61 0.41
CA GLU A 175 2.24 13.71 0.98
C GLU A 175 1.90 12.26 0.60
N HIS A 176 2.92 11.47 0.21
CA HIS A 176 2.74 10.15 -0.41
C HIS A 176 1.78 9.24 0.37
N ARG A 177 1.97 9.09 1.69
CA ARG A 177 1.06 8.34 2.58
C ARG A 177 -0.41 8.80 2.56
N TRP A 178 -0.69 10.06 2.23
CA TRP A 178 -2.04 10.61 2.15
C TRP A 178 -2.61 10.60 0.73
N ASN A 179 -1.80 10.21 -0.27
CA ASN A 179 -2.26 10.07 -1.63
C ASN A 179 -3.20 8.85 -1.75
N ILE A 180 -4.39 9.05 -2.32
CA ILE A 180 -5.39 7.98 -2.38
C ILE A 180 -5.00 6.80 -3.28
N ALA A 181 -4.19 7.03 -4.32
CA ALA A 181 -3.71 5.97 -5.20
C ALA A 181 -2.70 5.09 -4.46
N GLU A 182 -1.82 5.69 -3.66
CA GLU A 182 -0.87 4.96 -2.81
C GLU A 182 -1.59 4.16 -1.72
N ILE A 183 -2.63 4.72 -1.12
CA ILE A 183 -3.48 3.99 -0.16
C ILE A 183 -4.16 2.81 -0.84
N ALA A 184 -4.70 2.99 -2.06
CA ALA A 184 -5.30 1.89 -2.82
C ALA A 184 -4.29 0.78 -3.15
N ALA A 185 -3.06 1.13 -3.53
CA ALA A 185 -2.00 0.16 -3.78
C ALA A 185 -1.59 -0.61 -2.50
N GLU A 186 -1.48 0.06 -1.35
CA GLU A 186 -1.20 -0.62 -0.07
C GLU A 186 -2.37 -1.50 0.41
N ASP A 187 -3.60 -1.14 0.07
CA ASP A 187 -4.76 -1.99 0.30
C ASP A 187 -4.67 -3.28 -0.51
N TYR A 188 -4.29 -3.13 -1.77
CA TYR A 188 -4.02 -4.27 -2.63
C TYR A 188 -2.92 -5.14 -2.05
N VAL A 189 -1.80 -4.57 -1.59
CA VAL A 189 -0.73 -5.34 -0.93
C VAL A 189 -1.32 -6.15 0.20
N GLN A 190 -2.09 -5.56 1.12
CA GLN A 190 -2.65 -6.27 2.26
C GLN A 190 -3.62 -7.41 1.86
N LEU A 191 -4.52 -7.15 0.91
CA LEU A 191 -5.60 -8.06 0.54
C LEU A 191 -5.21 -9.15 -0.47
N TYR A 192 -4.36 -8.78 -1.44
CA TYR A 192 -4.13 -9.55 -2.66
C TYR A 192 -2.64 -9.76 -2.96
N GLY A 193 -1.76 -8.96 -2.35
CA GLY A 193 -0.32 -9.01 -2.57
C GLY A 193 0.33 -10.34 -2.18
N SER A 194 1.49 -10.61 -2.77
CA SER A 194 2.24 -11.86 -2.55
C SER A 194 2.60 -12.09 -1.07
N PRO A 195 2.48 -13.32 -0.55
CA PRO A 195 2.93 -13.68 0.78
C PRO A 195 4.42 -13.42 1.04
N THR A 196 5.28 -13.48 0.01
CA THR A 196 6.72 -13.20 0.18
C THR A 196 6.95 -11.75 0.63
N GLY A 197 6.17 -10.80 0.12
CA GLY A 197 6.26 -9.39 0.50
C GLY A 197 5.72 -9.10 1.91
N LYS A 198 5.08 -10.09 2.56
CA LYS A 198 4.38 -9.95 3.84
C LYS A 198 5.09 -10.67 5.00
N THR A 199 6.32 -11.12 4.80
CA THR A 199 7.05 -11.88 5.82
C THR A 199 7.39 -11.03 7.03
N ALA A 200 7.18 -11.58 8.22
CA ALA A 200 7.54 -10.92 9.48
C ALA A 200 9.02 -11.09 9.81
N ILE A 201 9.65 -10.02 10.29
CA ILE A 201 11.00 -10.06 10.86
C ILE A 201 10.96 -10.12 12.38
N LYS A 202 11.92 -10.82 13.00
CA LYS A 202 12.07 -10.86 14.46
C LYS A 202 12.67 -9.55 14.96
N VAL A 203 12.02 -8.94 15.93
CA VAL A 203 12.56 -7.82 16.72
C VAL A 203 12.66 -8.25 18.18
N ASN A 204 13.81 -7.98 18.79
CA ASN A 204 14.08 -8.30 20.19
C ASN A 204 13.84 -7.06 21.05
N ASP A 205 13.22 -7.25 22.22
CA ASP A 205 13.05 -6.17 23.19
C ASP A 205 14.38 -5.78 23.85
N ILE A 206 14.38 -4.70 24.66
CA ILE A 206 15.61 -4.20 25.29
C ILE A 206 16.30 -5.23 26.18
N LYS A 207 15.53 -6.10 26.86
CA LYS A 207 16.10 -7.12 27.74
C LYS A 207 16.74 -8.24 26.94
N GLU A 208 16.07 -8.71 25.89
CA GLU A 208 16.64 -9.68 24.95
C GLU A 208 17.87 -9.12 24.23
N ARG A 209 17.87 -7.81 23.88
CA ARG A 209 19.05 -7.15 23.29
C ARG A 209 20.20 -7.05 24.27
N LEU A 210 19.94 -6.78 25.55
CA LEU A 210 20.96 -6.81 26.60
C LEU A 210 21.56 -8.21 26.72
N ASP A 211 20.71 -9.23 26.88
CA ASP A 211 21.13 -10.61 27.08
C ASP A 211 21.92 -11.15 25.86
N ASN A 212 21.55 -10.72 24.65
CA ASN A 212 22.24 -11.06 23.41
C ASN A 212 23.45 -10.18 23.08
N LYS A 213 23.77 -9.17 23.92
CA LYS A 213 24.87 -8.21 23.72
C LYS A 213 24.74 -7.45 22.39
N THR A 214 23.54 -7.01 22.06
CA THR A 214 23.20 -6.26 20.84
C THR A 214 22.61 -4.87 21.13
N LEU A 215 22.78 -4.34 22.35
CA LEU A 215 22.31 -3.00 22.70
C LEU A 215 23.00 -1.90 21.89
N ASP A 216 24.32 -2.02 21.68
CA ASP A 216 25.12 -1.03 20.94
C ASP A 216 24.92 -1.12 19.41
N ARG A 217 24.18 -2.11 18.93
CA ARG A 217 23.86 -2.24 17.50
C ARG A 217 22.67 -1.35 17.18
N GLN A 218 22.83 -0.51 16.16
CA GLN A 218 21.72 0.23 15.59
C GLN A 218 20.66 -0.75 15.12
N MET A 219 19.41 -0.53 15.52
CA MET A 219 18.28 -1.26 14.96
C MET A 219 18.07 -0.74 13.54
N TRP A 220 18.33 -1.59 12.56
CA TRP A 220 18.07 -1.28 11.17
C TRP A 220 16.86 -2.11 10.73
N PHE A 221 15.82 -1.42 10.29
CA PHE A 221 14.63 -2.01 9.70
C PHE A 221 14.31 -1.20 8.45
N SER A 222 13.92 -1.91 7.39
CA SER A 222 13.49 -1.31 6.14
C SER A 222 11.97 -1.16 6.13
N SER A 223 11.44 -0.27 5.28
CA SER A 223 10.02 -0.24 4.92
C SER A 223 9.51 -1.60 4.42
N ALA A 224 10.39 -2.50 3.94
CA ALA A 224 10.03 -3.88 3.59
C ALA A 224 9.61 -4.76 4.80
N ALA A 225 9.81 -4.31 6.05
CA ALA A 225 9.42 -5.06 7.24
C ALA A 225 7.90 -4.97 7.50
N TYR A 226 7.15 -5.84 6.82
CA TYR A 226 5.69 -5.79 6.78
C TYR A 226 5.01 -5.87 8.15
N ASN A 227 5.55 -6.64 9.09
CA ASN A 227 5.02 -6.72 10.46
C ASN A 227 5.28 -5.47 11.32
N ILE A 228 6.02 -4.49 10.82
CA ILE A 228 6.26 -3.19 11.48
C ILE A 228 5.40 -2.11 10.84
N ILE A 229 5.38 -2.07 9.50
CA ILE A 229 4.66 -1.08 8.70
C ILE A 229 3.88 -1.80 7.59
N PRO A 230 2.69 -2.36 7.85
CA PRO A 230 1.92 -3.04 6.81
C PRO A 230 1.49 -2.12 5.66
N GLN A 231 1.41 -0.81 5.91
CA GLN A 231 1.13 0.25 4.95
C GLN A 231 1.84 1.54 5.39
N GLU A 232 2.20 2.42 4.46
CA GLU A 232 2.89 3.67 4.78
C GLU A 232 2.10 4.57 5.75
N ASN A 233 0.78 4.66 5.58
CA ASN A 233 -0.09 5.52 6.39
C ASN A 233 -0.64 4.80 7.62
N MET A 234 0.03 4.92 8.77
CA MET A 234 -0.44 4.29 10.01
C MET A 234 -1.51 5.09 10.78
N ASP A 235 -1.89 6.28 10.29
CA ASP A 235 -2.99 7.09 10.83
C ASP A 235 -4.36 6.57 10.40
N ILE A 236 -4.43 5.90 9.24
CA ILE A 236 -5.63 5.17 8.81
C ILE A 236 -5.53 3.69 9.26
N PRO A 237 -6.65 3.01 9.54
CA PRO A 237 -6.68 1.57 9.77
C PRO A 237 -6.19 0.76 8.58
N LEU A 238 -5.64 -0.41 8.89
CA LEU A 238 -5.25 -1.41 7.92
C LEU A 238 -6.48 -1.92 7.15
N ALA A 239 -6.30 -2.39 5.92
CA ALA A 239 -7.38 -2.85 5.04
C ALA A 239 -8.22 -3.98 5.67
N LEU A 240 -7.61 -4.83 6.49
CA LEU A 240 -8.30 -5.94 7.19
C LEU A 240 -8.79 -5.56 8.59
N THR A 241 -8.58 -4.31 9.03
CA THR A 241 -9.16 -3.79 10.28
C THR A 241 -10.56 -3.19 10.06
N ASP A 242 -10.93 -2.96 8.79
CA ASP A 242 -12.22 -2.44 8.36
C ASP A 242 -12.75 -3.23 7.15
N ASP A 243 -13.81 -4.01 7.37
CA ASP A 243 -14.39 -4.90 6.36
C ASP A 243 -14.89 -4.17 5.11
N ASN A 244 -15.22 -2.87 5.22
CA ASN A 244 -15.71 -2.06 4.09
C ASN A 244 -14.73 -2.07 2.91
N ILE A 245 -13.43 -2.11 3.19
CA ILE A 245 -12.39 -2.06 2.16
C ILE A 245 -12.33 -3.37 1.39
N SER A 246 -12.31 -4.49 2.10
CA SER A 246 -12.36 -5.80 1.44
C SER A 246 -13.62 -5.94 0.60
N LEU A 247 -14.79 -5.56 1.14
CA LEU A 247 -16.06 -5.63 0.41
C LEU A 247 -16.05 -4.74 -0.84
N TYR A 248 -15.53 -3.52 -0.72
CA TYR A 248 -15.39 -2.61 -1.86
C TYR A 248 -14.53 -3.22 -2.98
N TRP A 249 -13.34 -3.74 -2.64
CA TRP A 249 -12.47 -4.33 -3.65
C TRP A 249 -13.06 -5.59 -4.26
N GLU A 250 -13.78 -6.42 -3.49
CA GLU A 250 -14.49 -7.57 -4.02
C GLU A 250 -15.59 -7.17 -5.02
N GLU A 251 -16.36 -6.12 -4.74
CA GLU A 251 -17.41 -5.61 -5.62
C GLU A 251 -16.81 -5.01 -6.91
N VAL A 252 -15.79 -4.15 -6.77
CA VAL A 252 -15.17 -3.46 -7.91
C VAL A 252 -14.36 -4.42 -8.77
N SER A 253 -13.67 -5.40 -8.20
CA SER A 253 -12.83 -6.32 -8.99
C SER A 253 -13.52 -7.61 -9.42
N GLY A 254 -14.56 -8.03 -8.69
CA GLY A 254 -15.12 -9.37 -8.78
C GLY A 254 -14.22 -10.47 -8.19
N ILE A 255 -13.13 -10.09 -7.51
CA ILE A 255 -12.11 -11.02 -6.99
C ILE A 255 -12.17 -11.03 -5.46
N LYS A 256 -12.47 -12.21 -4.92
CA LYS A 256 -12.48 -12.46 -3.48
C LYS A 256 -11.06 -12.44 -2.91
N ALA A 257 -10.83 -11.70 -1.82
CA ALA A 257 -9.55 -11.74 -1.13
C ALA A 257 -9.39 -13.08 -0.40
N ASP A 258 -8.23 -13.74 -0.55
CA ASP A 258 -7.91 -14.97 0.18
C ASP A 258 -7.29 -14.67 1.55
N VAL A 259 -8.09 -14.08 2.43
CA VAL A 259 -7.65 -13.56 3.73
C VAL A 259 -8.48 -14.13 4.88
N GLU A 260 -7.85 -14.24 6.04
CA GLU A 260 -8.52 -14.55 7.31
C GLU A 260 -8.57 -13.29 8.20
N TYR A 261 -9.72 -13.07 8.85
CA TYR A 261 -9.90 -11.95 9.77
C TYR A 261 -9.54 -12.35 11.19
N TYR A 262 -8.68 -11.57 11.82
CA TYR A 262 -8.15 -11.83 13.16
C TYR A 262 -8.70 -10.82 14.18
N SER A 263 -9.00 -11.27 15.39
CA SER A 263 -9.48 -10.38 16.47
C SER A 263 -8.41 -9.37 16.90
N LYS A 264 -8.81 -8.15 17.27
CA LYS A 264 -7.87 -7.12 17.73
C LYS A 264 -7.30 -7.51 19.10
N PRO A 265 -5.97 -7.48 19.30
CA PRO A 265 -5.40 -7.75 20.61
C PRO A 265 -5.56 -6.53 21.52
N GLU A 266 -5.71 -6.78 22.82
CA GLU A 266 -5.76 -5.76 23.85
C GLU A 266 -4.42 -5.69 24.58
N LEU A 267 -3.88 -4.50 24.73
CA LEU A 267 -2.60 -4.25 25.40
C LEU A 267 -2.79 -3.84 26.87
N LYS A 268 -1.93 -4.36 27.73
CA LYS A 268 -1.81 -4.01 29.15
C LYS A 268 -0.36 -3.75 29.51
N ILE A 269 -0.14 -2.92 30.53
CA ILE A 269 1.18 -2.65 31.09
C ILE A 269 1.21 -2.99 32.58
N GLY A 270 2.33 -3.52 33.05
CA GLY A 270 2.64 -3.68 34.47
C GLY A 270 4.06 -3.25 34.79
N LYS A 271 4.27 -2.55 35.92
CA LYS A 271 5.62 -2.25 36.43
C LYS A 271 6.24 -3.53 36.99
N ILE A 272 7.43 -3.88 36.53
CA ILE A 272 8.18 -5.06 36.99
C ILE A 272 9.10 -4.68 38.15
N GLU A 273 9.96 -3.68 37.91
CA GLU A 273 11.04 -3.34 38.82
C GLU A 273 11.27 -1.82 38.82
N ASP A 274 11.51 -1.26 40.01
CA ASP A 274 12.09 0.06 40.17
C ASP A 274 13.60 -0.09 40.26
N LEU A 275 14.33 0.43 39.28
CA LEU A 275 15.78 0.26 39.20
C LEU A 275 16.53 1.40 39.94
N GLY A 276 15.79 2.36 40.53
CA GLY A 276 16.32 3.57 41.12
C GLY A 276 16.80 4.59 40.08
N ASN A 277 17.22 5.77 40.54
CA ASN A 277 17.72 6.86 39.68
C ASN A 277 16.78 7.20 38.51
N GLU A 278 15.46 7.22 38.75
CA GLU A 278 14.43 7.51 37.75
C GLU A 278 14.26 6.43 36.66
N TYR A 279 14.93 5.28 36.78
CA TYR A 279 14.80 4.15 35.86
C TYR A 279 13.77 3.14 36.37
N SER A 280 12.90 2.67 35.47
CA SER A 280 11.91 1.64 35.78
C SER A 280 11.80 0.65 34.62
N MET A 281 11.56 -0.61 34.96
CA MET A 281 11.32 -1.70 34.02
C MET A 281 9.83 -2.04 34.01
N TYR A 282 9.25 -2.15 32.82
CA TYR A 282 7.85 -2.48 32.62
C TYR A 282 7.68 -3.70 31.71
N GLU A 283 6.57 -4.40 31.87
CA GLU A 283 6.11 -5.46 30.97
C GLU A 283 4.89 -4.96 30.22
N LEU A 284 4.98 -4.95 28.89
CA LEU A 284 3.81 -4.95 28.02
C LEU A 284 3.34 -6.39 27.83
N ALA A 285 2.06 -6.65 27.99
CA ALA A 285 1.44 -7.94 27.72
C ALA A 285 0.13 -7.77 26.96
N TRP A 286 -0.20 -8.73 26.09
CA TRP A 286 -1.38 -8.61 25.24
C TRP A 286 -2.18 -9.90 25.07
N THR A 287 -3.46 -9.71 24.75
CA THR A 287 -4.38 -10.83 24.50
C THR A 287 -4.05 -11.55 23.19
N LYS A 288 -4.49 -12.81 23.12
CA LYS A 288 -4.37 -13.62 21.91
C LYS A 288 -5.32 -13.08 20.86
N SER A 289 -4.83 -12.97 19.63
CA SER A 289 -5.62 -12.75 18.43
C SER A 289 -5.91 -14.08 17.73
N THR A 290 -7.16 -14.31 17.34
CA THR A 290 -7.60 -15.54 16.67
C THR A 290 -8.49 -15.23 15.49
N ASN A 291 -8.46 -16.08 14.46
CA ASN A 291 -9.41 -16.01 13.36
C ASN A 291 -10.77 -16.64 13.70
N GLY A 292 -11.71 -16.63 12.75
CA GLY A 292 -13.04 -17.23 12.90
C GLY A 292 -13.03 -18.75 13.17
N LYS A 293 -11.92 -19.43 12.90
CA LYS A 293 -11.71 -20.86 13.18
C LYS A 293 -11.06 -21.10 14.55
N GLY A 294 -10.74 -20.04 15.30
CA GLY A 294 -10.05 -20.11 16.59
C GLY A 294 -8.54 -20.30 16.46
N GLU A 295 -7.97 -20.19 15.26
CA GLU A 295 -6.53 -20.32 15.04
C GLU A 295 -5.82 -19.04 15.46
N GLU A 296 -4.75 -19.17 16.24
CA GLU A 296 -3.95 -18.04 16.70
C GLU A 296 -3.21 -17.39 15.54
N ALA A 297 -3.02 -16.07 15.56
CA ALA A 297 -2.16 -15.38 14.61
C ALA A 297 -0.73 -15.96 14.56
N LEU A 298 -0.01 -15.73 13.45
CA LEU A 298 1.36 -16.19 13.26
C LEU A 298 2.36 -15.39 14.11
N SER A 299 2.20 -14.07 14.15
CA SER A 299 3.08 -13.19 14.92
C SER A 299 2.38 -11.93 15.42
N TYR A 300 3.00 -11.31 16.43
CA TYR A 300 2.60 -10.05 17.04
C TYR A 300 3.83 -9.16 17.10
N THR A 301 3.72 -7.92 16.63
CA THR A 301 4.80 -6.93 16.71
C THR A 301 4.30 -5.69 17.40
N VAL A 302 4.92 -5.33 18.52
CA VAL A 302 4.65 -4.06 19.19
C VAL A 302 5.50 -2.99 18.52
N VAL A 303 4.87 -1.89 18.11
CA VAL A 303 5.52 -0.77 17.44
C VAL A 303 5.15 0.52 18.18
N ALA A 304 6.16 1.30 18.54
CA ALA A 304 6.00 2.63 19.08
C ALA A 304 6.04 3.68 17.98
N PHE A 305 5.28 4.75 18.14
CA PHE A 305 5.10 5.84 17.18
C PHE A 305 5.34 7.18 17.86
N GLY A 306 5.88 8.12 17.08
CA GLY A 306 5.85 9.53 17.41
C GLY A 306 4.45 10.12 17.27
N ASP A 307 4.32 11.41 17.55
CA ASP A 307 3.00 12.08 17.59
C ASP A 307 2.26 12.01 16.25
N GLU A 308 2.95 12.15 15.12
CA GLU A 308 2.34 12.12 13.77
C GLU A 308 2.35 10.73 13.11
N MET A 309 2.72 9.68 13.84
CA MET A 309 2.86 8.29 13.34
C MET A 309 3.75 8.11 12.10
N ILE A 310 4.56 9.13 11.76
CA ILE A 310 5.57 9.09 10.70
C ILE A 310 6.79 8.31 11.19
N ASP A 311 7.29 8.70 12.36
CA ASP A 311 8.40 8.01 13.00
C ASP A 311 7.87 6.83 13.81
N PHE A 312 8.56 5.70 13.70
CA PHE A 312 8.22 4.50 14.42
C PHE A 312 9.47 3.73 14.88
N VAL A 313 9.30 2.95 15.94
CA VAL A 313 10.34 2.11 16.52
C VAL A 313 9.69 0.76 16.88
N PRO A 314 10.07 -0.35 16.23
CA PRO A 314 9.59 -1.66 16.65
C PRO A 314 10.18 -2.00 18.01
N ILE A 315 9.36 -2.52 18.92
CA ILE A 315 9.76 -2.89 20.27
C ILE A 315 10.10 -4.39 20.31
N LYS A 316 9.17 -5.24 19.87
CA LYS A 316 9.34 -6.69 19.91
C LYS A 316 8.43 -7.40 18.93
N THR A 317 8.93 -8.47 18.32
CA THR A 317 8.12 -9.46 17.60
C THR A 317 8.07 -10.77 18.35
N VAL A 318 6.86 -11.26 18.58
CA VAL A 318 6.56 -12.54 19.22
C VAL A 318 5.87 -13.44 18.20
N PHE A 319 6.38 -14.65 18.01
CA PHE A 319 5.77 -15.65 17.14
C PHE A 319 4.82 -16.56 17.91
N ARG A 320 3.89 -17.21 17.19
CA ARG A 320 2.93 -18.15 17.75
C ARG A 320 3.61 -19.16 18.70
N GLY A 321 3.05 -19.28 19.91
CA GLY A 321 3.57 -20.17 20.95
C GLY A 321 4.60 -19.53 21.90
N GLU A 322 5.18 -18.38 21.55
CA GLU A 322 6.01 -17.60 22.45
C GLU A 322 5.14 -16.80 23.46
N LYS A 323 5.77 -16.34 24.56
CA LYS A 323 5.10 -15.50 25.55
C LYS A 323 4.78 -14.13 24.93
N ARG A 324 3.49 -13.75 24.91
CA ARG A 324 2.97 -12.47 24.42
C ARG A 324 3.27 -11.32 25.39
N SER A 325 4.55 -10.99 25.49
CA SER A 325 5.04 -9.90 26.33
C SER A 325 6.32 -9.29 25.79
N ALA A 326 6.51 -7.99 26.05
CA ALA A 326 7.74 -7.26 25.78
C ALA A 326 8.21 -6.52 27.03
N ILE A 327 9.50 -6.57 27.32
CA ILE A 327 10.10 -5.73 28.36
C ILE A 327 10.40 -4.36 27.76
N ILE A 328 9.98 -3.30 28.44
CA ILE A 328 10.22 -1.92 28.01
C ILE A 328 10.73 -1.04 29.16
N GLY A 329 11.18 0.16 28.81
CA GLY A 329 11.60 1.19 29.77
C GLY A 329 13.10 1.16 29.92
N SER A 330 13.59 0.64 31.04
CA SER A 330 15.03 0.50 31.28
C SER A 330 15.41 -0.87 31.80
N VAL A 331 16.64 -1.27 31.50
CA VAL A 331 17.28 -2.50 31.98
C VAL A 331 18.61 -2.18 32.65
N LEU A 332 19.00 -3.03 33.58
CA LEU A 332 20.24 -2.90 34.34
C LEU A 332 21.20 -4.04 33.96
N ASP A 333 22.38 -3.68 33.48
CA ASP A 333 23.51 -4.58 33.33
C ASP A 333 24.43 -4.50 34.55
N LYS A 334 24.73 -5.66 35.15
CA LYS A 334 25.56 -5.78 36.35
C LYS A 334 26.85 -6.50 35.97
N ASP A 335 27.91 -5.74 35.77
CA ASP A 335 29.26 -6.27 35.50
C ASP A 335 30.16 -6.04 36.72
N GLY A 336 30.16 -7.01 37.64
CA GLY A 336 30.90 -6.94 38.90
C GLY A 336 30.42 -5.80 39.80
N ARG A 337 31.23 -4.73 39.91
CA ARG A 337 30.88 -3.51 40.68
C ARG A 337 30.28 -2.39 39.81
N ASN A 338 30.28 -2.56 38.49
CA ASN A 338 29.76 -1.55 37.57
C ASN A 338 28.27 -1.80 37.32
N LEU A 339 27.46 -0.77 37.53
CA LEU A 339 26.05 -0.73 37.18
C LEU A 339 25.89 0.13 35.93
N ARG A 340 25.31 -0.44 34.87
CA ARG A 340 24.99 0.29 33.64
C ARG A 340 23.50 0.20 33.36
N TYR A 341 22.88 1.36 33.20
CA TYR A 341 21.47 1.47 32.86
C TYR A 341 21.34 1.70 31.35
N TYR A 342 20.44 0.96 30.73
CA TYR A 342 20.09 1.13 29.33
C TYR A 342 18.61 1.42 29.25
N THR A 343 18.24 2.46 28.50
CA THR A 343 16.86 2.86 28.28
C THR A 343 16.49 2.61 26.83
N ASP A 344 15.24 2.21 26.60
CA ASP A 344 14.71 2.00 25.27
C ASP A 344 14.83 3.25 24.41
N TYR A 345 15.21 3.07 23.14
CA TYR A 345 15.36 4.19 22.21
C TYR A 345 14.05 4.97 22.07
N PHE A 346 12.91 4.27 21.96
CA PHE A 346 11.62 4.93 21.81
C PHE A 346 11.28 5.79 23.04
N VAL A 347 11.61 5.32 24.25
CA VAL A 347 11.42 6.06 25.51
C VAL A 347 12.30 7.29 25.55
N SER A 348 13.59 7.16 25.24
CA SER A 348 14.54 8.28 25.24
C SER A 348 14.22 9.35 24.19
N ASN A 349 13.47 9.02 23.15
CA ASN A 349 13.06 9.95 22.10
C ASN A 349 11.58 10.37 22.20
N GLY A 350 10.91 10.09 23.32
CA GLY A 350 9.56 10.60 23.59
C GLY A 350 8.43 9.90 22.84
N PHE A 351 8.68 8.74 22.23
CA PHE A 351 7.64 7.94 21.60
C PHE A 351 6.73 7.39 22.71
N SER A 352 5.45 7.79 22.68
CA SER A 352 4.49 7.42 23.72
C SER A 352 3.31 6.62 23.17
N ARG A 353 3.12 6.59 21.85
CA ARG A 353 1.98 5.93 21.23
C ARG A 353 2.39 4.54 20.74
N VAL A 354 1.60 3.50 20.99
CA VAL A 354 1.92 2.13 20.59
C VAL A 354 0.75 1.41 19.93
N LYS A 355 1.05 0.59 18.93
CA LYS A 355 0.13 -0.41 18.35
C LYS A 355 0.77 -1.79 18.40
N ILE A 356 -0.08 -2.81 18.40
CA ILE A 356 0.31 -4.18 18.11
C ILE A 356 -0.15 -4.49 16.69
N ILE A 357 0.80 -4.83 15.83
CA ILE A 357 0.55 -5.38 14.50
C ILE A 357 0.51 -6.89 14.62
N VAL A 358 -0.62 -7.48 14.25
CA VAL A 358 -0.84 -8.92 14.23
C VAL A 358 -0.74 -9.39 12.80
N THR A 359 0.06 -10.43 12.56
CA THR A 359 0.20 -11.04 11.23
C THR A 359 -0.35 -12.46 11.24
N GLY A 360 -1.23 -12.77 10.30
CA GLY A 360 -1.81 -14.09 10.07
C GLY A 360 -0.90 -15.04 9.29
N SER A 361 -1.37 -16.26 9.05
CA SER A 361 -0.60 -17.29 8.34
C SER A 361 -0.40 -17.03 6.85
N LYS A 362 -1.25 -16.20 6.22
CA LYS A 362 -1.12 -15.81 4.81
C LYS A 362 -0.55 -14.40 4.64
N GLY A 363 -0.07 -13.79 5.73
CA GLY A 363 0.41 -12.42 5.73
C GLY A 363 -0.70 -11.38 5.93
N GLU A 364 -1.88 -11.78 6.39
CA GLU A 364 -2.94 -10.85 6.80
C GLU A 364 -2.43 -9.95 7.91
N ALA A 365 -2.71 -8.65 7.88
CA ALA A 365 -2.31 -7.72 8.93
C ALA A 365 -3.53 -7.04 9.56
N VAL A 366 -3.67 -7.18 10.89
CA VAL A 366 -4.64 -6.41 11.68
C VAL A 366 -3.92 -5.66 12.79
N ALA A 367 -4.43 -4.50 13.17
CA ALA A 367 -3.83 -3.69 14.24
C ALA A 367 -4.73 -3.66 15.49
N SER A 368 -4.11 -3.57 16.66
CA SER A 368 -4.81 -3.17 17.89
C SER A 368 -5.34 -1.74 17.78
N SER A 369 -6.11 -1.32 18.79
CA SER A 369 -6.28 0.11 19.06
C SER A 369 -4.92 0.79 19.23
N LEU A 370 -4.89 2.11 19.01
CA LEU A 370 -3.74 2.92 19.37
C LEU A 370 -3.77 3.15 20.88
N TYR A 371 -2.64 3.03 21.55
CA TYR A 371 -2.53 3.24 22.99
C TYR A 371 -1.51 4.32 23.29
N THR A 372 -1.79 5.16 24.28
CA THR A 372 -0.83 6.09 24.85
C THR A 372 -0.21 5.48 26.12
N LEU A 373 1.12 5.46 26.18
CA LEU A 373 1.92 5.02 27.31
C LEU A 373 2.31 6.22 28.19
N ASP A 374 2.03 6.10 29.48
CA ASP A 374 2.59 6.98 30.50
C ASP A 374 3.48 6.14 31.43
N LEU A 375 4.77 6.09 31.12
CA LEU A 375 5.77 5.36 31.89
C LEU A 375 6.12 6.02 33.22
N SER A 376 5.77 7.30 33.43
CA SER A 376 5.95 7.95 34.73
C SER A 376 4.95 7.43 35.75
N GLN A 377 3.76 7.06 35.29
CA GLN A 377 2.67 6.50 36.10
C GLN A 377 2.51 4.98 35.96
N GLY A 378 3.24 4.35 35.03
CA GLY A 378 3.08 2.94 34.68
C GLY A 378 1.68 2.64 34.14
N LYS A 379 1.11 3.54 33.33
CA LYS A 379 -0.25 3.45 32.80
C LYS A 379 -0.24 3.31 31.28
N ILE A 380 -1.30 2.70 30.79
CA ILE A 380 -1.63 2.65 29.37
C ILE A 380 -3.11 2.97 29.21
N ALA A 381 -3.44 3.77 28.21
CA ALA A 381 -4.82 4.09 27.85
C ALA A 381 -5.01 3.85 26.35
N ALA A 382 -6.10 3.17 25.99
CA ALA A 382 -6.51 3.13 24.58
C ALA A 382 -6.97 4.53 24.18
N GLU A 383 -6.51 5.01 23.02
CA GLU A 383 -7.04 6.21 22.42
C GLU A 383 -8.44 5.91 21.87
N ASN A 384 -9.37 6.85 22.07
CA ASN A 384 -10.68 6.76 21.43
C ASN A 384 -10.45 6.86 19.92
N GLY A 385 -10.62 5.74 19.21
CA GLY A 385 -10.63 5.74 17.76
C GLY A 385 -11.80 6.57 17.23
N ILE A 386 -11.67 7.04 15.99
CA ILE A 386 -12.83 7.55 15.25
C ILE A 386 -13.83 6.39 15.16
N GLU A 387 -15.03 6.58 15.71
CA GLU A 387 -16.10 5.60 15.61
C GLU A 387 -16.46 5.46 14.13
N ARG A 388 -16.05 4.33 13.54
CA ARG A 388 -16.30 4.04 12.14
C ARG A 388 -17.70 3.50 11.99
N GLN A 389 -18.53 4.18 11.20
CA GLN A 389 -19.81 3.63 10.79
C GLN A 389 -19.61 2.78 9.54
N SER A 390 -20.40 1.72 9.40
CA SER A 390 -20.44 0.94 8.16
C SER A 390 -21.17 1.77 7.11
N TYR A 391 -20.43 2.58 6.35
CA TYR A 391 -21.01 3.42 5.29
C TYR A 391 -21.12 2.70 3.96
N TYR A 392 -20.28 1.68 3.72
CA TYR A 392 -20.33 0.93 2.47
C TYR A 392 -21.41 -0.15 2.56
N VAL A 393 -22.42 -0.05 1.69
CA VAL A 393 -23.45 -1.06 1.53
C VAL A 393 -23.19 -1.78 0.20
N PRO A 394 -22.92 -3.10 0.22
CA PRO A 394 -22.73 -3.86 -1.01
C PRO A 394 -23.89 -3.66 -1.98
N GLY A 395 -23.57 -3.37 -3.24
CA GLY A 395 -24.52 -3.12 -4.31
C GLY A 395 -24.78 -1.65 -4.64
N GLU A 396 -24.24 -0.68 -3.90
CA GLU A 396 -24.36 0.74 -4.25
C GLU A 396 -23.79 1.06 -5.65
N LEU A 397 -22.74 0.37 -6.10
CA LEU A 397 -22.22 0.56 -7.46
C LEU A 397 -23.14 -0.10 -8.50
N SER A 398 -23.69 -1.27 -8.18
CA SER A 398 -24.65 -1.97 -9.06
C SER A 398 -25.97 -1.20 -9.23
N ASP A 399 -26.44 -0.51 -8.19
CA ASP A 399 -27.59 0.39 -8.24
C ASP A 399 -27.33 1.62 -9.11
N ARG A 400 -26.06 2.04 -9.21
CA ARG A 400 -25.65 3.14 -10.08
C ARG A 400 -25.66 2.73 -11.55
N GLU A 401 -25.14 1.53 -11.87
CA GLU A 401 -25.23 0.96 -13.22
C GLU A 401 -26.69 0.72 -13.65
N SER A 402 -27.55 0.27 -12.74
CA SER A 402 -28.98 0.07 -13.03
C SER A 402 -29.68 1.40 -13.36
N ARG A 403 -29.34 2.48 -12.63
CA ARG A 403 -29.85 3.84 -12.88
C ARG A 403 -29.35 4.44 -14.21
N ILE A 404 -28.09 4.19 -14.57
CA ILE A 404 -27.55 4.61 -15.88
C ILE A 404 -28.23 3.83 -17.00
N THR A 405 -28.44 2.52 -16.82
CA THR A 405 -29.13 1.66 -17.79
C THR A 405 -30.58 2.11 -17.98
N SER A 406 -31.30 2.41 -16.90
CA SER A 406 -32.66 2.93 -17.00
C SER A 406 -32.70 4.30 -17.69
N PHE A 407 -31.74 5.18 -17.39
CA PHE A 407 -31.64 6.48 -18.05
C PHE A 407 -31.36 6.37 -19.56
N ILE A 408 -30.49 5.44 -19.98
CA ILE A 408 -30.21 5.18 -21.40
C ILE A 408 -31.45 4.61 -22.10
N ILE A 409 -32.19 3.70 -21.46
CA ILE A 409 -33.44 3.17 -21.99
C ILE A 409 -34.44 4.32 -22.18
N ASP A 410 -34.64 5.17 -21.17
CA ASP A 410 -35.55 6.32 -21.23
C ASP A 410 -35.16 7.30 -22.35
N MET A 411 -33.86 7.62 -22.48
CA MET A 411 -33.35 8.46 -23.57
C MET A 411 -33.58 7.83 -24.95
N THR A 412 -33.37 6.51 -25.07
CA THR A 412 -33.54 5.78 -26.33
C THR A 412 -35.02 5.77 -26.73
N GLU A 413 -35.92 5.53 -25.79
CA GLU A 413 -37.36 5.59 -26.02
C GLU A 413 -37.83 6.99 -26.44
N GLU A 414 -37.32 8.05 -25.79
CA GLU A 414 -37.65 9.43 -26.15
C GLU A 414 -37.12 9.80 -27.55
N LEU A 415 -35.91 9.35 -27.91
CA LEU A 415 -35.36 9.54 -29.25
C LEU A 415 -36.19 8.83 -30.31
N ILE A 416 -36.58 7.58 -30.04
CA ILE A 416 -37.47 6.79 -30.91
C ILE A 416 -38.80 7.50 -31.10
N ARG A 417 -39.44 7.99 -30.02
CA ARG A 417 -40.70 8.75 -30.09
C ARG A 417 -40.57 10.01 -30.94
N ARG A 418 -39.47 10.76 -30.81
CA ARG A 418 -39.21 11.95 -31.63
C ARG A 418 -39.03 11.62 -33.10
N ILE A 419 -38.33 10.53 -33.42
CA ILE A 419 -38.18 10.05 -34.80
C ILE A 419 -39.54 9.67 -35.39
N PHE A 420 -40.35 8.89 -34.67
CA PHE A 420 -41.70 8.53 -35.13
C PHE A 420 -42.59 9.76 -35.32
N SER A 421 -42.57 10.71 -34.38
CA SER A 421 -43.33 11.97 -34.53
C SER A 421 -42.89 12.79 -35.75
N LEU A 422 -41.59 12.82 -36.05
CA LEU A 422 -41.07 13.47 -37.25
C LEU A 422 -41.55 12.76 -38.52
N VAL A 423 -41.51 11.43 -38.55
CA VAL A 423 -42.01 10.61 -39.66
C VAL A 423 -43.50 10.84 -39.88
N GLU A 424 -44.32 10.83 -38.82
CA GLU A 424 -45.75 11.13 -38.90
C GLU A 424 -46.03 12.53 -39.46
N ARG A 425 -45.26 13.54 -39.03
CA ARG A 425 -45.36 14.90 -39.59
C ARG A 425 -44.99 14.92 -41.07
N LEU A 426 -43.90 14.26 -41.46
CA LEU A 426 -43.49 14.20 -42.87
C LEU A 426 -44.52 13.48 -43.75
N LEU A 427 -45.14 12.41 -43.24
CA LEU A 427 -46.21 11.70 -43.93
C LEU A 427 -47.49 12.55 -44.04
N SER A 428 -47.85 13.33 -43.03
CA SER A 428 -49.02 14.21 -43.09
C SER A 428 -48.84 15.40 -44.04
N TYR A 429 -47.61 15.86 -44.27
CA TYR A 429 -47.32 16.87 -45.30
C TYR A 429 -47.40 16.34 -46.74
N ASN A 430 -47.10 15.05 -46.96
CA ASN A 430 -47.12 14.45 -48.30
C ASN A 430 -48.52 14.05 -48.81
N ILE A 431 -49.54 14.04 -47.95
CA ILE A 431 -50.91 13.64 -48.33
C ILE A 431 -51.74 14.82 -48.86
N ASN A 432 -51.26 16.06 -48.77
CA ASN A 432 -52.01 17.26 -49.18
C ASN A 432 -51.73 17.77 -50.62
N PHE A 433 -51.08 16.99 -51.48
CA PHE A 433 -50.74 17.44 -52.85
C PHE A 433 -51.69 17.01 -53.98
N GLU A 434 -52.76 16.24 -53.69
CA GLU A 434 -53.72 15.79 -54.72
C GLU A 434 -55.18 16.18 -54.41
N SER A 435 -55.50 17.47 -54.36
CA SER A 435 -56.89 17.93 -54.52
C SER A 435 -57.01 19.41 -54.91
N GLY A 436 -56.22 19.85 -55.90
CA GLY A 436 -56.22 21.22 -56.42
C GLY A 436 -56.61 21.30 -57.89
N GLY A 437 -57.90 21.12 -58.19
CA GLY A 437 -58.66 21.81 -59.24
C GLY A 437 -58.20 21.78 -60.71
N LEU A 438 -58.83 20.92 -61.50
CA LEU A 438 -59.24 21.24 -62.88
C LEU A 438 -60.76 21.50 -62.85
N LEU A 439 -61.15 22.78 -62.90
CA LEU A 439 -62.43 23.28 -63.42
C LEU A 439 -62.31 24.77 -63.72
#